data_AF-A0A6S7ITJ2-F1
#
_entry.id   AF-A0A6S7ITJ2-F1
#
_cell.length_a   1.000
_cell.length_b   1.000
_cell.length_c   1.000
_cell.angle_alpha   90.00
_cell.angle_beta   90.00
_cell.angle_gamma   90.00
#
_symmetry.space_group_name_H-M   'P 1'
#
loop_
_entity.id
_entity.type
_entity.pdbx_description
1 polymer ?
#
loop_
_entity_poly.entity_id
_entity_poly.type
_entity_poly.pdbx_seq_one_letter_code
_entity_poly.pdbx_strand_id
1 'polypeptide(L)'
;MIVSTRQNKFTLAYFEFLSYQLECCNSFNILFQSTRPPLHSLKKELEDLIKSIASDFMTLDYMKKTAPSKIDSTSSAFHVPLIQIYVGMAATATLCEMEADGAGETQSEQFDRFRTHCTDFLVEAILQIQKRFVLVAESEAKSEMSWEQYWRVIRDAKTVTGEQTYPSLMQFVSIIALFLFQTQQ
;
A
#
# COMPACT_ATOMS: atom_id res chain seq x y z
N MET A 1 28.13 0.36 -4.30
CA MET A 1 27.42 1.25 -3.35
C MET A 1 26.10 0.67 -2.80
N ILE A 2 25.65 -0.52 -3.23
CA ILE A 2 24.43 -1.19 -2.71
C ILE A 2 24.74 -2.15 -1.53
N VAL A 3 26.00 -2.54 -1.34
CA VAL A 3 26.41 -3.52 -0.31
C VAL A 3 26.45 -2.91 1.10
N SER A 4 26.71 -1.60 1.23
CA SER A 4 26.79 -0.91 2.53
C SER A 4 25.42 -0.67 3.18
N THR A 5 24.35 -0.56 2.40
CA THR A 5 22.98 -0.36 2.90
C THR A 5 22.42 -1.58 3.63
N ARG A 6 23.04 -2.75 3.42
CA ARG A 6 22.67 -4.02 4.08
C ARG A 6 23.13 -4.11 5.53
N GLN A 7 23.94 -3.16 6.01
CA GLN A 7 24.42 -3.13 7.40
C GLN A 7 23.44 -2.45 8.37
N ASN A 8 22.43 -1.71 7.88
CA ASN A 8 21.41 -1.13 8.72
C ASN A 8 20.22 -2.10 8.87
N LYS A 9 20.05 -2.65 10.08
CA LYS A 9 18.97 -3.61 10.38
C LYS A 9 17.57 -3.01 10.18
N PHE A 10 17.37 -1.69 10.36
CA PHE A 10 16.10 -1.02 10.03
C PHE A 10 15.83 -1.01 8.53
N THR A 11 16.86 -0.84 7.71
CA THR A 11 16.71 -0.91 6.24
C THR A 11 16.33 -2.32 5.81
N LEU A 12 16.92 -3.35 6.43
CA LEU A 12 16.52 -4.74 6.20
C LEU A 12 15.05 -4.98 6.58
N ALA A 13 14.65 -4.60 7.79
CA ALA A 13 13.27 -4.71 8.26
C ALA A 13 12.28 -3.98 7.33
N TYR A 14 12.69 -2.84 6.77
CA TYR A 14 11.85 -2.11 5.81
C TYR A 14 11.69 -2.84 4.48
N PHE A 15 12.76 -3.45 3.96
CA PHE A 15 12.66 -4.30 2.76
C PHE A 15 11.79 -5.54 2.99
N GLU A 16 11.86 -6.14 4.18
CA GLU A 16 11.00 -7.26 4.57
C GLU A 16 9.53 -6.84 4.65
N PHE A 17 9.26 -5.66 5.23
CA PHE A 17 7.94 -5.05 5.24
C PHE A 17 7.41 -4.82 3.81
N LEU A 18 8.22 -4.22 2.93
CA LEU A 18 7.83 -3.99 1.53
C LEU A 18 7.57 -5.31 0.80
N SER A 19 8.36 -6.34 1.06
CA SER A 19 8.16 -7.67 0.47
C SER A 19 6.82 -8.28 0.89
N TYR A 20 6.47 -8.18 2.17
CA TYR A 20 5.15 -8.56 2.67
C TYR A 20 4.01 -7.79 1.98
N GLN A 21 4.12 -6.46 1.88
CA GLN A 21 3.08 -5.64 1.23
C GLN A 21 2.93 -5.92 -0.27
N LEU A 22 4.03 -6.25 -0.96
CA LEU A 22 3.99 -6.69 -2.36
C LEU A 22 3.24 -8.00 -2.52
N GLU A 23 3.41 -8.95 -1.61
CA GLU A 23 2.66 -10.20 -1.59
C GLU A 23 1.16 -9.97 -1.41
N CYS A 24 0.77 -9.05 -0.51
CA CYS A 24 -0.63 -8.64 -0.34
C CYS A 24 -1.23 -8.09 -1.64
N CYS A 25 -0.43 -7.44 -2.48
CA CYS A 25 -0.87 -6.88 -3.76
C CYS A 25 -0.87 -7.90 -4.92
N ASN A 26 -0.33 -9.11 -4.75
CA ASN A 26 -0.14 -10.04 -5.87
C ASN A 26 -1.46 -10.52 -6.48
N SER A 27 -2.46 -10.87 -5.68
CA SER A 27 -3.78 -11.29 -6.18
C SER A 27 -4.44 -10.19 -7.02
N PHE A 28 -4.36 -8.95 -6.54
CA PHE A 28 -4.84 -7.79 -7.28
C PHE A 28 -4.03 -7.55 -8.56
N ASN A 29 -2.70 -7.68 -8.51
CA ASN A 29 -1.83 -7.53 -9.68
C ASN A 29 -2.16 -8.55 -10.77
N ILE A 30 -2.37 -9.82 -10.40
CA ILE A 30 -2.74 -10.88 -11.35
C ILE A 30 -4.09 -10.56 -12.00
N LEU A 31 -5.08 -10.15 -11.21
CA LEU A 31 -6.39 -9.78 -11.72
C LEU A 31 -6.33 -8.58 -12.67
N PHE A 32 -5.57 -7.54 -12.30
CA PHE A 32 -5.43 -6.32 -13.09
C PHE A 32 -4.65 -6.55 -14.41
N GLN A 33 -3.71 -7.51 -14.41
CA GLN A 33 -2.96 -7.93 -15.59
C GLN A 33 -3.72 -8.94 -16.46
N SER A 34 -4.87 -9.41 -16.02
CA SER A 34 -5.71 -10.31 -16.82
C SER A 34 -6.28 -9.58 -18.04
N THR A 35 -6.45 -10.30 -19.15
CA THR A 35 -6.85 -9.71 -20.44
C THR A 35 -8.25 -9.08 -20.40
N ARG A 36 -9.11 -9.53 -19.49
CA ARG A 36 -10.49 -9.04 -19.26
C ARG A 36 -10.92 -9.28 -17.80
N PRO A 37 -10.54 -8.42 -16.85
CA PRO A 37 -10.96 -8.58 -15.47
C PRO A 37 -12.47 -8.30 -15.38
N PRO A 38 -13.29 -9.19 -14.78
CA PRO A 38 -14.69 -8.89 -14.54
C PRO A 38 -14.81 -7.75 -13.52
N LEU A 39 -15.55 -6.67 -13.83
CA LEU A 39 -15.68 -5.47 -12.98
C LEU A 39 -16.16 -5.81 -11.57
N HIS A 40 -17.16 -6.70 -11.47
CA HIS A 40 -17.68 -7.17 -10.19
C HIS A 40 -16.63 -7.94 -9.35
N SER A 41 -15.73 -8.66 -10.02
CA SER A 41 -14.62 -9.37 -9.36
C SER A 41 -13.52 -8.38 -8.95
N LEU A 42 -13.23 -7.40 -9.79
CA LEU A 42 -12.26 -6.34 -9.51
C LEU A 42 -12.66 -5.50 -8.30
N LYS A 43 -13.94 -5.12 -8.20
CA LYS A 43 -14.46 -4.39 -7.03
C LYS A 43 -14.27 -5.18 -5.75
N LYS A 44 -14.64 -6.45 -5.74
CA LYS A 44 -14.51 -7.31 -4.56
C LYS A 44 -13.05 -7.46 -4.14
N GLU A 45 -12.16 -7.77 -5.09
CA GLU A 45 -10.73 -7.96 -4.84
C GLU A 45 -10.06 -6.68 -4.34
N LEU A 46 -10.52 -5.51 -4.80
CA LEU A 46 -10.04 -4.22 -4.30
C LEU A 46 -10.55 -3.93 -2.89
N GLU A 47 -11.83 -4.21 -2.59
CA GLU A 47 -12.38 -4.07 -1.24
C GLU A 47 -11.66 -5.00 -0.24
N ASP A 48 -11.33 -6.21 -0.68
CA ASP A 48 -10.57 -7.18 0.11
C ASP A 48 -9.11 -6.73 0.30
N LEU A 49 -8.47 -6.16 -0.73
CA LEU A 49 -7.13 -5.56 -0.62
C LEU A 49 -7.11 -4.39 0.37
N ILE A 50 -8.06 -3.46 0.28
CA ILE A 50 -8.15 -2.32 1.21
C ILE A 50 -8.31 -2.83 2.65
N LYS A 51 -9.19 -3.83 2.87
CA LYS A 51 -9.36 -4.44 4.20
C LYS A 51 -8.07 -5.08 4.71
N SER A 52 -7.35 -5.79 3.84
CA SER A 52 -6.08 -6.43 4.20
C SER A 52 -5.06 -5.39 4.65
N ILE A 53 -4.83 -4.34 3.86
CA ILE A 53 -3.86 -3.28 4.18
C ILE A 53 -4.32 -2.50 5.42
N ALA A 54 -5.62 -2.19 5.54
CA ALA A 54 -6.16 -1.48 6.70
C ALA A 54 -5.99 -2.28 8.00
N SER A 55 -6.07 -3.62 7.93
CA SER A 55 -5.92 -4.48 9.11
C SER A 55 -4.55 -4.40 9.77
N ASP A 56 -3.54 -3.95 9.03
CA ASP A 56 -2.17 -3.84 9.53
C ASP A 56 -1.97 -2.64 10.47
N PHE A 57 -2.82 -1.61 10.40
CA PHE A 57 -2.63 -0.36 11.17
C PHE A 57 -3.92 0.32 11.69
N MET A 58 -5.11 -0.15 11.33
CA MET A 58 -6.39 0.40 11.78
C MET A 58 -7.09 -0.49 12.80
N THR A 59 -7.92 0.12 13.63
CA THR A 59 -8.73 -0.58 14.64
C THR A 59 -9.81 -1.45 13.99
N LEU A 60 -9.94 -2.68 14.49
CA LEU A 60 -10.94 -3.65 14.02
C LEU A 60 -12.38 -3.11 14.15
N ASP A 61 -12.66 -2.32 15.19
CA ASP A 61 -13.98 -1.73 15.42
C ASP A 61 -14.39 -0.76 14.31
N TYR A 62 -13.44 0.03 13.81
CA TYR A 62 -13.68 0.93 12.69
C TYR A 62 -13.88 0.14 11.40
N MET A 63 -13.00 -0.83 11.12
CA MET A 63 -13.07 -1.64 9.90
C MET A 63 -14.36 -2.46 9.77
N LYS A 64 -14.95 -2.92 10.88
CA LYS A 64 -16.22 -3.65 10.86
C LYS A 64 -17.43 -2.77 10.55
N LYS A 65 -17.36 -1.48 10.92
CA LYS A 65 -18.46 -0.52 10.80
C LYS A 65 -18.42 0.25 9.48
N THR A 66 -17.25 0.34 8.86
CA THR A 66 -17.01 1.16 7.67
C THR A 66 -16.84 0.29 6.43
N ALA A 67 -17.55 0.63 5.36
CA ALA A 67 -17.34 -0.03 4.06
C ALA A 67 -15.90 0.24 3.55
N PRO A 68 -15.22 -0.72 2.91
CA PRO A 68 -13.80 -0.54 2.51
C PRO A 68 -13.55 0.67 1.61
N SER A 69 -14.50 0.97 0.72
CA SER A 69 -14.46 2.14 -0.15
C SER A 69 -14.61 3.48 0.56
N LYS A 70 -15.00 3.48 1.84
CA LYS A 70 -15.20 4.68 2.69
C LYS A 70 -14.26 4.75 3.89
N ILE A 71 -13.29 3.83 3.97
CA ILE A 71 -12.28 3.86 5.03
C ILE A 71 -11.46 5.14 4.89
N ASP A 72 -11.45 5.97 5.93
CA ASP A 72 -10.56 7.11 6.04
C ASP A 72 -9.25 6.66 6.69
N SER A 73 -8.25 6.36 5.86
CA SER A 73 -6.93 5.93 6.32
C SER A 73 -6.13 7.07 6.96
N THR A 74 -6.48 8.33 6.76
CA THR A 74 -5.71 9.48 7.25
C THR A 74 -6.01 9.84 8.70
N SER A 75 -7.16 9.39 9.20
CA SER A 75 -7.59 9.71 10.55
C SER A 75 -6.86 8.86 11.59
N SER A 76 -5.89 9.48 12.27
CA SER A 76 -5.14 8.86 13.37
C SER A 76 -6.01 8.41 14.54
N ALA A 77 -7.24 8.93 14.65
CA ALA A 77 -8.21 8.51 15.67
C ALA A 77 -8.61 7.03 15.56
N PHE A 78 -8.46 6.43 14.38
CA PHE A 78 -8.79 5.03 14.14
C PHE A 78 -7.57 4.13 14.00
N HIS A 79 -6.36 4.67 14.15
CA HIS A 79 -5.11 3.90 14.08
C HIS A 79 -4.88 3.13 15.38
N VAL A 80 -4.24 1.97 15.25
CA VAL A 80 -3.68 1.29 16.41
C VAL A 80 -2.42 2.02 16.90
N PRO A 81 -2.02 1.87 18.18
CA PRO A 81 -0.74 2.39 18.65
C PRO A 81 0.43 1.89 17.78
N LEU A 82 1.47 2.71 17.57
CA LEU A 82 2.61 2.38 16.70
C LEU A 82 3.19 0.97 16.95
N ILE A 83 3.31 0.59 18.22
CA ILE A 83 3.84 -0.72 18.62
C ILE A 83 2.98 -1.91 18.15
N GLN A 84 1.69 -1.69 17.92
CA GLN A 84 0.74 -2.69 17.46
C GLN A 84 0.62 -2.76 15.93
N ILE A 85 1.30 -1.87 15.21
CA ILE A 85 1.31 -1.90 13.75
C ILE A 85 1.99 -3.18 13.29
N TYR A 86 1.28 -3.90 12.44
CA TYR A 86 1.77 -5.15 11.87
C TYR A 86 2.59 -4.85 10.61
N VAL A 87 3.84 -5.30 10.62
CA VAL A 87 4.80 -5.04 9.53
C VAL A 87 5.19 -6.31 8.77
N GLY A 88 4.48 -7.42 9.03
CA GLY A 88 4.82 -8.75 8.51
C GLY A 88 5.77 -9.53 9.42
N MET A 89 5.76 -10.86 9.29
CA MET A 89 6.51 -11.76 10.17
C MET A 89 8.02 -11.56 10.08
N ALA A 90 8.57 -11.41 8.87
CA ALA A 90 10.02 -11.27 8.66
C ALA A 90 10.55 -9.97 9.30
N ALA A 91 9.92 -8.83 8.97
CA ALA A 91 10.27 -7.55 9.57
C ALA A 91 10.13 -7.58 11.10
N THR A 92 9.06 -8.19 11.62
CA THR A 92 8.86 -8.34 13.07
C THR A 92 10.00 -9.13 13.73
N ALA A 93 10.45 -10.23 13.12
CA ALA A 93 11.56 -11.01 13.62
C ALA A 93 12.86 -10.18 13.68
N THR A 94 13.18 -9.44 12.61
CA THR A 94 14.34 -8.53 12.56
C THR A 94 14.27 -7.47 13.66
N LEU A 95 13.08 -6.89 13.91
CA LEU A 95 12.89 -5.90 14.98
C LEU A 95 13.09 -6.53 16.37
N CYS A 96 12.57 -7.73 16.61
CA CYS A 96 12.77 -8.43 17.88
C CYS A 96 14.25 -8.77 18.14
N GLU A 97 15.00 -9.18 17.11
CA GLU A 97 16.45 -9.39 17.23
C GLU A 97 17.18 -8.11 17.61
N MET A 98 16.75 -6.96 17.06
CA MET A 98 17.33 -5.66 17.39
C MET A 98 17.04 -5.22 18.82
N GLU A 99 15.84 -5.50 19.34
CA GLU A 99 15.48 -5.22 20.73
C GLU A 99 16.31 -6.08 21.71
N ALA A 100 16.57 -7.33 21.36
CA ALA A 100 17.37 -8.26 22.17
C ALA A 100 18.86 -7.88 22.27
N ASP A 101 19.41 -7.22 21.24
CA ASP A 101 20.82 -6.78 21.20
C ASP A 101 21.11 -5.56 22.11
N GLY A 102 20.09 -4.99 22.77
CA GLY A 102 20.21 -3.99 23.83
C GLY A 102 19.60 -2.64 23.48
N ALA A 103 18.37 -2.42 23.95
CA ALA A 103 17.62 -1.18 23.73
C ALA A 103 18.14 0.00 24.57
N GLY A 104 18.82 0.95 23.94
CA GLY A 104 19.03 2.31 24.48
C GLY A 104 17.89 3.26 24.09
N GLU A 105 17.76 4.42 24.77
CA GLU A 105 16.73 5.44 24.45
C GLU A 105 16.75 5.87 22.97
N THR A 106 17.94 6.03 22.37
CA THR A 106 18.12 6.36 20.95
C THR A 106 17.55 5.30 20.01
N GLN A 107 17.46 4.04 20.44
CA GLN A 107 16.93 2.95 19.63
C GLN A 107 15.40 2.96 19.61
N SER A 108 14.76 3.32 20.73
CA SER A 108 13.30 3.47 20.82
C SER A 108 12.77 4.50 19.80
N GLU A 109 13.44 5.65 19.67
CA GLU A 109 13.06 6.66 18.67
C GLU A 109 13.18 6.14 17.23
N GLN A 110 14.16 5.26 16.96
CA GLN A 110 14.33 4.67 15.64
C GLN A 110 13.23 3.64 15.32
N PHE A 111 12.78 2.86 16.30
CA PHE A 111 11.62 1.97 16.14
C PHE A 111 10.33 2.75 15.86
N ASP A 112 10.11 3.85 16.57
CA ASP A 112 8.93 4.70 16.34
C ASP A 112 8.96 5.35 14.96
N ARG A 113 10.13 5.84 14.52
CA ARG A 113 10.31 6.36 13.15
C ARG A 113 10.04 5.30 12.11
N PHE A 114 10.58 4.09 12.28
CA PHE A 114 10.34 2.97 11.37
C PHE A 114 8.84 2.66 11.26
N ARG A 115 8.15 2.53 12.38
CA ARG A 115 6.70 2.24 12.43
C ARG A 115 5.87 3.37 11.82
N THR A 116 6.26 4.62 12.05
CA THR A 116 5.65 5.79 11.42
C THR A 116 5.76 5.70 9.90
N HIS A 117 6.96 5.41 9.37
CA HIS A 117 7.15 5.27 7.92
C HIS A 117 6.37 4.11 7.31
N CYS A 118 6.25 2.97 8.01
CA CYS A 118 5.37 1.89 7.59
C CYS A 118 3.90 2.35 7.56
N THR A 119 3.45 3.10 8.57
CA THR A 119 2.10 3.67 8.63
C THR A 119 1.84 4.59 7.45
N ASP A 120 2.74 5.54 7.20
CA ASP A 120 2.63 6.51 6.11
C ASP A 120 2.49 5.80 4.76
N PHE A 121 3.29 4.74 4.56
CA PHE A 121 3.18 3.90 3.37
C PHE A 121 1.80 3.24 3.25
N LEU A 122 1.29 2.63 4.32
CA LEU A 122 -0.01 1.95 4.32
C LEU A 122 -1.17 2.93 4.06
N VAL A 123 -1.11 4.11 4.68
CA VAL A 123 -2.08 5.19 4.48
C VAL A 123 -2.11 5.63 3.02
N GLU A 124 -0.94 5.92 2.45
CA GLU A 124 -0.82 6.35 1.06
C GLU A 124 -1.24 5.25 0.09
N ALA A 125 -0.91 3.98 0.38
CA ALA A 125 -1.34 2.84 -0.43
C ALA A 125 -2.87 2.78 -0.52
N ILE A 126 -3.58 2.88 0.62
CA ILE A 126 -5.05 2.88 0.63
C ILE A 126 -5.61 4.09 -0.14
N LEU A 127 -5.09 5.29 0.09
CA LEU A 127 -5.57 6.50 -0.61
C LEU A 127 -5.44 6.35 -2.13
N GLN A 128 -4.37 5.73 -2.59
CA GLN A 128 -4.08 5.60 -4.00
C GLN A 128 -4.91 4.49 -4.64
N ILE A 129 -5.17 3.41 -3.92
CA ILE A 129 -6.15 2.38 -4.30
C ILE A 129 -7.55 3.01 -4.42
N GLN A 130 -7.97 3.81 -3.44
CA GLN A 130 -9.27 4.48 -3.43
C GLN A 130 -9.42 5.52 -4.55
N LYS A 131 -8.39 6.34 -4.82
CA LYS A 131 -8.39 7.28 -5.96
C LYS A 131 -8.65 6.56 -7.28
N ARG A 132 -8.03 5.39 -7.48
CA ARG A 132 -8.22 4.56 -8.68
C ARG A 132 -9.61 3.92 -8.70
N PHE A 133 -10.20 3.62 -7.54
CA PHE A 133 -11.54 3.05 -7.44
C PHE A 133 -12.65 4.04 -7.81
N VAL A 134 -12.54 5.32 -7.42
CA VAL A 134 -13.54 6.35 -7.79
C VAL A 134 -13.66 6.45 -9.31
N LEU A 135 -12.54 6.33 -10.04
CA LEU A 135 -12.54 6.29 -11.51
C LEU A 135 -13.29 5.07 -12.08
N VAL A 136 -13.26 3.93 -11.37
CA VAL A 136 -14.02 2.72 -11.75
C VAL A 136 -15.52 2.96 -11.50
N ALA A 137 -15.91 3.47 -10.34
CA ALA A 137 -17.32 3.72 -10.00
C ALA A 137 -17.98 4.80 -10.87
N GLU A 138 -17.27 5.88 -11.19
CA GLU A 138 -17.75 6.92 -12.12
C GLU A 138 -17.94 6.39 -13.56
N SER A 139 -17.17 5.37 -13.94
CA SER A 139 -17.33 4.71 -15.24
C SER A 139 -18.55 3.78 -15.30
N GLU A 140 -18.89 3.11 -14.19
CA GLU A 140 -20.11 2.31 -14.08
C GLU A 140 -21.37 3.19 -14.09
N ALA A 141 -21.29 4.38 -13.50
CA ALA A 141 -22.37 5.39 -13.55
C ALA A 141 -22.61 5.91 -14.98
N LYS A 142 -21.58 5.88 -15.85
CA LYS A 142 -21.71 6.11 -17.29
C LYS A 142 -22.11 4.81 -18.01
N SER A 143 -23.29 4.31 -17.68
CA SER A 143 -23.88 3.05 -18.15
C SER A 143 -24.06 2.87 -19.69
N GLU A 144 -23.52 3.74 -20.52
CA GLU A 144 -23.55 3.63 -21.99
C GLU A 144 -22.21 3.18 -22.61
N MET A 145 -21.14 3.10 -21.83
CA MET A 145 -19.81 2.86 -22.38
C MET A 145 -19.47 1.36 -22.44
N SER A 146 -19.23 0.86 -23.65
CA SER A 146 -18.79 -0.52 -23.90
C SER A 146 -17.48 -0.82 -23.16
N TRP A 147 -17.30 -2.05 -22.72
CA TRP A 147 -16.07 -2.56 -22.11
C TRP A 147 -14.79 -2.23 -22.89
N GLU A 148 -14.86 -2.22 -24.23
CA GLU A 148 -13.71 -1.87 -25.07
C GLU A 148 -13.42 -0.36 -25.06
N GLN A 149 -14.44 0.46 -24.89
CA GLN A 149 -14.31 1.92 -24.79
C GLN A 149 -13.75 2.32 -23.43
N TYR A 150 -14.20 1.68 -22.35
CA TYR A 150 -13.63 1.86 -21.00
C TYR A 150 -12.14 1.50 -20.96
N TRP A 151 -11.78 0.32 -21.46
CA TRP A 151 -10.38 -0.12 -21.49
C TRP A 151 -9.51 0.73 -22.40
N ARG A 152 -10.03 1.26 -23.51
CA ARG A 152 -9.32 2.28 -24.32
C ARG A 152 -9.10 3.56 -23.53
N VAL A 153 -10.12 4.08 -22.84
CA VAL A 153 -9.99 5.32 -22.04
C VAL A 153 -8.96 5.15 -20.93
N ILE A 154 -8.94 4.01 -20.23
CA ILE A 154 -7.94 3.74 -19.19
C ILE A 154 -6.56 3.50 -19.78
N ARG A 155 -6.41 2.62 -20.78
CA ARG A 155 -5.10 2.30 -21.38
C ARG A 155 -4.47 3.49 -22.11
N ASP A 156 -5.29 4.30 -22.75
CA ASP A 156 -4.86 5.42 -23.61
C ASP A 156 -4.94 6.78 -22.87
N ALA A 157 -5.36 6.78 -21.59
CA ALA A 157 -5.18 7.94 -20.73
C ALA A 157 -3.68 8.28 -20.71
N LYS A 158 -3.40 9.52 -21.11
CA LYS A 158 -2.08 10.14 -21.01
C LYS A 158 -2.21 11.44 -20.22
N THR A 159 -1.19 11.74 -19.43
CA THR A 159 -1.07 13.07 -18.81
C THR A 159 -0.93 14.13 -19.90
N VAL A 160 -1.08 15.41 -19.56
CA VAL A 160 -0.86 16.56 -20.49
C VAL A 160 0.55 16.52 -21.13
N THR A 161 1.49 15.78 -20.52
CA THR A 161 2.87 15.56 -20.98
C THR A 161 3.05 14.33 -21.88
N GLY A 162 2.00 13.53 -22.14
CA GLY A 162 2.03 12.40 -23.07
C GLY A 162 2.49 11.05 -22.48
N GLU A 163 2.73 10.98 -21.17
CA GLU A 163 3.09 9.75 -20.46
C GLU A 163 1.84 8.92 -20.15
N GLN A 164 1.95 7.58 -20.20
CA GLN A 164 0.84 6.70 -19.81
C GLN A 164 0.41 6.99 -18.37
N THR A 165 -0.88 7.25 -18.17
CA THR A 165 -1.40 7.67 -16.86
C THR A 165 -1.44 6.53 -15.83
N TYR A 166 -1.29 5.28 -16.26
CA TYR A 166 -1.34 4.12 -15.38
C TYR A 166 -0.08 3.27 -15.50
N PRO A 167 0.97 3.58 -14.70
CA PRO A 167 1.97 2.57 -14.38
C PRO A 167 1.29 1.35 -13.75
N SER A 168 1.79 0.14 -14.05
CA SER A 168 1.34 -1.07 -13.36
C SER A 168 1.39 -0.84 -11.84
N LEU A 169 0.51 -1.47 -11.05
CA LEU A 169 0.57 -1.24 -9.59
C LEU A 169 1.96 -1.60 -9.02
N MET A 170 2.70 -2.50 -9.67
CA MET A 170 4.12 -2.77 -9.41
C MET A 170 5.04 -1.57 -9.68
N GLN A 171 4.88 -0.88 -10.81
CA GLN A 171 5.58 0.38 -11.07
C GLN A 171 5.18 1.45 -10.05
N PHE A 172 3.93 1.46 -9.61
CA PHE A 172 3.42 2.41 -8.63
C PHE A 172 3.94 2.16 -7.20
N VAL A 173 3.92 0.91 -6.72
CA VAL A 173 4.53 0.52 -5.44
C VAL A 173 6.04 0.75 -5.50
N SER A 174 6.69 0.51 -6.64
CA SER A 174 8.10 0.86 -6.84
C SER A 174 8.34 2.38 -6.83
N ILE A 175 7.42 3.19 -7.38
CA ILE A 175 7.50 4.66 -7.38
C ILE A 175 7.26 5.22 -5.96
N ILE A 176 6.29 4.71 -5.20
CA ILE A 176 6.09 5.09 -3.79
C ILE A 176 7.30 4.70 -2.95
N ALA A 177 7.80 3.47 -3.12
CA ALA A 177 9.01 3.01 -2.44
C ALA A 177 10.21 3.90 -2.78
N LEU A 178 10.37 4.32 -4.05
CA LEU A 178 11.42 5.25 -4.48
C LEU A 178 11.24 6.67 -3.91
N PHE A 179 10.01 7.18 -3.85
CA PHE A 179 9.71 8.52 -3.32
C PHE A 179 10.00 8.61 -1.82
N LEU A 180 9.65 7.57 -1.06
CA LEU A 180 9.94 7.47 0.38
C LEU A 180 11.42 7.17 0.67
N PHE A 181 12.15 6.59 -0.29
CA PHE A 181 13.59 6.35 -0.16
C PHE A 181 14.41 7.60 -0.50
N GLN A 182 13.91 8.49 -1.36
CA GLN A 182 14.59 9.75 -1.71
C GLN A 182 14.47 10.85 -0.64
N THR A 183 13.47 10.76 0.25
CA THR A 183 13.36 11.65 1.42
C THR A 183 14.31 11.27 2.56
N GLN A 184 15.15 10.25 2.38
CA GLN A 184 16.16 9.76 3.33
C GLN A 184 17.61 10.21 3.00
N GLN A 185 17.81 11.09 2.01
CA GLN A 185 19.09 11.77 1.73
C GLN A 185 18.99 13.26 2.07
#